data_AF-A0A2M7VE99-F1
#
_entry.id   AF-A0A2M7VE99-F1
#
_cell.length_a   1.000
_cell.length_b   1.000
_cell.length_c   1.000
_cell.angle_alpha   90.00
_cell.angle_beta   90.00
_cell.angle_gamma   90.00
#
_symmetry.space_group_name_H-M   'P 1'
#
loop_
_entity.id
_entity.type
_entity.pdbx_description
1 polymer ?
#
loop_
_entity_poly.entity_id
_entity_poly.type
_entity_poly.pdbx_seq_one_letter_code
_entity_poly.pdbx_strand_id
1 'polypeptide(L)'
;MLIRYLVSIAMVILLWPTSTLALAYDLSINNTDISFSTDNLLVGQAIRLYVRIRNIGAEDMKGYITFFQGNQVIGDSQQIAIRGGNYGDAWVDFRVPDSSFNILARIQGTQPVDQNSANDQALTTMFSVDIDTDGDKIGDNADPDDDNDGLTDEQEIKLGTDSKKRDSDGDGVNDGDDYYPLDATRSQKQEPIKKVEKNDASLANVTTNNNEILKIKTAENDTNDNQVVEVKNYDKDFPIDDSSIQLTDRDLSNNPLTIATIIRSWYFWSLLAIIILIIFLLYYYRKLDWQLNRIIPRLVKDQSEETIVQDQKIIDLRNIRK
;
A
#
# COMPACT_ATOMS: atom_id res chain seq x y z
N MET A 1 -55.49 -40.04 18.66
CA MET A 1 -54.86 -40.64 17.46
C MET A 1 -54.34 -39.59 16.47
N LEU A 2 -55.10 -38.53 16.16
CA LEU A 2 -54.73 -37.49 15.18
C LEU A 2 -53.37 -36.80 15.45
N ILE A 3 -53.06 -36.47 16.70
CA ILE A 3 -51.81 -35.78 17.09
C ILE A 3 -50.58 -36.65 16.84
N ARG A 4 -50.68 -37.98 17.03
CA ARG A 4 -49.56 -38.90 16.75
C ARG A 4 -49.25 -38.97 15.26
N TYR A 5 -50.27 -38.97 14.40
CA TYR A 5 -50.09 -38.92 12.95
C TYR A 5 -49.46 -37.60 12.48
N LEU A 6 -49.86 -36.47 13.06
CA LEU A 6 -49.28 -35.16 12.73
C LEU A 6 -47.80 -35.05 13.14
N VAL A 7 -47.42 -35.59 14.31
CA VAL A 7 -46.02 -35.61 14.76
C VAL A 7 -45.17 -36.55 13.89
N SER A 8 -45.72 -37.70 13.47
CA SER A 8 -45.02 -38.61 12.55
C SER A 8 -44.81 -38.00 11.16
N ILE A 9 -45.79 -37.27 10.62
CA ILE A 9 -45.65 -36.57 9.32
C ILE A 9 -44.64 -35.42 9.43
N ALA A 10 -44.65 -34.66 10.52
CA ALA A 10 -43.69 -33.59 10.75
C ALA A 10 -42.24 -34.10 10.87
N MET A 11 -42.02 -35.25 11.52
CA MET A 11 -40.69 -35.88 11.57
C MET A 11 -40.21 -36.37 10.19
N VAL A 12 -41.11 -36.85 9.32
CA VAL A 12 -40.72 -37.28 7.97
C VAL A 12 -40.29 -36.09 7.12
N ILE A 13 -40.93 -34.93 7.25
CA ILE A 13 -40.55 -33.70 6.51
C ILE A 13 -39.22 -33.12 7.01
N LEU A 14 -38.92 -33.26 8.31
CA LEU A 14 -37.64 -32.83 8.92
C LEU A 14 -36.45 -33.76 8.59
N LEU A 15 -36.71 -34.97 8.11
CA LEU A 15 -35.69 -35.95 7.70
C LEU A 15 -35.46 -35.98 6.18
N TRP A 16 -36.13 -35.12 5.40
CA TRP A 16 -35.83 -34.97 3.99
C TRP A 16 -34.52 -34.19 3.86
N PRO A 17 -33.48 -34.75 3.24
CA PRO A 17 -32.25 -34.01 3.01
C PRO A 17 -32.58 -32.79 2.16
N THR A 18 -32.47 -31.60 2.74
CA THR A 18 -32.47 -30.36 1.98
C THR A 18 -31.21 -30.39 1.13
N SER A 19 -31.37 -30.85 -0.10
CA SER A 19 -30.33 -30.73 -1.11
C SER A 19 -30.23 -29.24 -1.39
N THR A 20 -29.24 -28.56 -0.81
CA THR A 20 -28.83 -27.26 -1.34
C THR A 20 -28.40 -27.53 -2.78
N LEU A 21 -29.22 -27.12 -3.74
CA LEU A 21 -28.85 -27.22 -5.14
C LEU A 21 -27.68 -26.25 -5.34
N ALA A 22 -26.46 -26.79 -5.41
CA ALA A 22 -25.34 -26.03 -5.93
C ALA A 22 -25.70 -25.63 -7.37
N LEU A 23 -25.34 -24.41 -7.77
CA LEU A 23 -25.50 -23.98 -9.14
C LEU A 23 -24.70 -24.93 -10.04
N ALA A 24 -25.26 -25.26 -11.20
CA ALA A 24 -24.59 -26.16 -12.15
C ALA A 24 -23.50 -25.40 -12.90
N TYR A 25 -23.79 -24.14 -13.27
CA TYR A 25 -22.92 -23.29 -14.08
C TYR A 25 -22.74 -21.95 -13.35
N ASP A 26 -21.59 -21.78 -12.68
CA ASP A 26 -21.26 -20.56 -11.94
C ASP A 26 -19.73 -20.37 -11.92
N LEU A 27 -19.26 -19.40 -12.68
CA LEU A 27 -17.91 -18.88 -12.59
C LEU A 27 -17.87 -17.66 -11.69
N SER A 28 -16.79 -17.51 -10.93
CA SER A 28 -16.65 -16.48 -9.92
C SER A 28 -15.24 -15.89 -9.92
N ILE A 29 -15.16 -14.58 -9.70
CA ILE A 29 -13.90 -13.86 -9.45
C ILE A 29 -14.06 -13.01 -8.19
N ASN A 30 -13.01 -12.95 -7.38
CA ASN A 30 -12.89 -11.97 -6.30
C ASN A 30 -11.78 -10.96 -6.59
N ASN A 31 -11.83 -9.82 -5.92
CA ASN A 31 -10.81 -8.78 -6.07
C ASN A 31 -9.41 -9.24 -5.63
N THR A 32 -9.32 -10.15 -4.66
CA THR A 32 -8.06 -10.75 -4.20
C THR A 32 -7.53 -11.83 -5.13
N ASP A 33 -8.31 -12.27 -6.12
CA ASP A 33 -7.86 -13.23 -7.13
C ASP A 33 -7.14 -12.52 -8.30
N ILE A 34 -7.08 -11.18 -8.31
CA ILE A 34 -6.35 -10.35 -9.28
C ILE A 34 -5.01 -9.94 -8.68
N SER A 35 -3.91 -10.19 -9.40
CA SER A 35 -2.56 -9.88 -8.92
C SER A 35 -1.60 -9.52 -10.04
N PHE A 36 -0.43 -9.02 -9.68
CA PHE A 36 0.65 -8.69 -10.62
C PHE A 36 1.84 -9.65 -10.48
N SER A 37 2.74 -9.63 -11.45
CA SER A 37 4.00 -10.39 -11.39
C SER A 37 5.01 -9.87 -10.36
N THR A 38 4.80 -8.68 -9.81
CA THR A 38 5.65 -8.01 -8.82
C THR A 38 4.79 -7.23 -7.84
N ASP A 39 5.26 -7.10 -6.61
CA ASP A 39 4.60 -6.29 -5.58
C ASP A 39 5.01 -4.80 -5.70
N ASN A 40 6.23 -4.54 -6.18
CA ASN A 40 6.71 -3.18 -6.45
C ASN A 40 6.29 -2.78 -7.85
N LEU A 41 5.38 -1.81 -7.95
CA LEU A 41 4.84 -1.29 -9.20
C LEU A 41 5.56 0.01 -9.55
N LEU A 42 6.47 -0.04 -10.51
CA LEU A 42 7.22 1.13 -10.98
C LEU A 42 6.56 1.72 -12.23
N VAL A 43 6.49 3.06 -12.34
CA VAL A 43 5.91 3.75 -13.50
C VAL A 43 6.51 3.24 -14.80
N GLY A 44 5.66 2.93 -15.78
CA GLY A 44 6.10 2.50 -17.10
C GLY A 44 6.63 1.07 -17.17
N GLN A 45 6.77 0.35 -16.06
CA GLN A 45 7.22 -1.03 -16.03
C GLN A 45 6.25 -1.94 -16.80
N ALA A 46 6.80 -2.84 -17.63
CA ALA A 46 6.01 -3.88 -18.28
C ALA A 46 5.96 -5.12 -17.38
N ILE A 47 4.75 -5.46 -16.93
CA ILE A 47 4.47 -6.53 -15.97
C ILE A 47 3.36 -7.44 -16.50
N ARG A 48 3.11 -8.55 -15.80
CA ARG A 48 1.94 -9.39 -16.07
C ARG A 48 0.85 -9.14 -15.04
N LEU A 49 -0.37 -8.97 -15.52
CA LEU A 49 -1.59 -8.93 -14.74
C LEU A 49 -2.24 -10.31 -14.81
N TYR A 50 -2.42 -10.94 -13.65
CA TYR A 50 -3.03 -12.25 -13.49
C TYR A 50 -4.43 -12.14 -12.90
N VAL A 51 -5.27 -13.11 -13.22
CA VAL A 51 -6.51 -13.37 -12.47
C VAL A 51 -6.72 -14.86 -12.31
N ARG A 52 -7.19 -15.25 -11.14
CA ARG A 52 -7.74 -16.59 -10.88
C ARG A 52 -9.26 -16.55 -10.95
N ILE A 53 -9.82 -17.37 -11.82
CA ILE A 53 -11.26 -17.58 -11.96
C ILE A 53 -11.62 -18.92 -11.33
N ARG A 54 -12.65 -18.96 -10.51
CA ARG A 54 -13.14 -20.20 -9.87
C ARG A 54 -14.41 -20.63 -10.55
N ASN A 55 -14.54 -21.91 -10.87
CA ASN A 55 -15.82 -22.51 -11.19
C ASN A 55 -16.39 -23.10 -9.90
N ILE A 56 -17.31 -22.36 -9.28
CA ILE A 56 -18.04 -22.82 -8.09
C ILE A 56 -19.26 -23.67 -8.46
N GLY A 57 -19.60 -23.73 -9.75
CA GLY A 57 -20.56 -24.66 -10.31
C GLY A 57 -20.04 -26.11 -10.34
N ALA A 58 -20.98 -27.05 -10.50
CA ALA A 58 -20.68 -28.48 -10.58
C ALA A 58 -20.20 -28.94 -11.97
N GLU A 59 -20.51 -28.19 -13.02
CA GLU A 59 -20.26 -28.57 -14.41
C GLU A 59 -19.14 -27.74 -15.05
N ASP A 60 -18.55 -28.29 -16.12
CA ASP A 60 -17.51 -27.61 -16.90
C ASP A 60 -18.08 -26.39 -17.63
N MET A 61 -17.32 -25.28 -17.63
CA MET A 61 -17.71 -24.04 -18.29
C MET A 61 -16.58 -23.46 -19.11
N LYS A 62 -16.92 -22.78 -20.19
CA LYS A 62 -16.00 -21.96 -20.98
C LYS A 62 -16.55 -20.54 -21.15
N GLY A 63 -15.68 -19.60 -21.48
CA GLY A 63 -16.05 -18.20 -21.71
C GLY A 63 -14.83 -17.35 -21.98
N TYR A 64 -14.95 -16.06 -21.69
CA TYR A 64 -13.88 -15.09 -21.82
C TYR A 64 -13.71 -14.29 -20.54
N ILE A 65 -12.48 -13.88 -20.27
CA ILE A 65 -12.14 -12.92 -19.22
C ILE A 65 -11.50 -11.69 -19.86
N THR A 66 -12.02 -10.53 -19.52
CA THR A 66 -11.57 -9.24 -20.05
C THR A 66 -11.16 -8.34 -18.89
N PHE A 67 -10.01 -7.69 -19.02
CA PHE A 67 -9.47 -6.76 -18.05
C PHE A 67 -9.72 -5.32 -18.48
N PHE A 68 -9.94 -4.44 -17.50
CA PHE A 68 -10.20 -3.03 -17.72
C PHE A 68 -9.46 -2.17 -16.71
N GLN A 69 -9.01 -1.00 -17.16
CA GLN A 69 -8.59 0.12 -16.33
C GLN A 69 -9.56 1.27 -16.60
N GLY A 70 -10.38 1.62 -15.60
CA GLY A 70 -11.53 2.51 -15.82
C GLY A 70 -12.46 1.99 -16.92
N ASN A 71 -12.56 2.72 -18.03
CA ASN A 71 -13.37 2.33 -19.19
C ASN A 71 -12.57 1.72 -20.34
N GLN A 72 -11.24 1.64 -20.21
CA GLN A 72 -10.35 1.13 -21.25
C GLN A 72 -10.10 -0.37 -21.05
N VAL A 73 -10.18 -1.14 -22.14
CA VAL A 73 -9.82 -2.56 -22.15
C VAL A 73 -8.30 -2.71 -22.12
N ILE A 74 -7.79 -3.65 -21.33
CA ILE A 74 -6.39 -4.01 -21.24
C ILE A 74 -6.16 -5.30 -22.00
N GLY A 75 -5.42 -5.22 -23.11
CA GLY A 75 -5.09 -6.37 -23.96
C GLY A 75 -6.33 -7.02 -24.61
N ASP A 76 -6.13 -8.22 -25.14
CA ASP A 76 -7.21 -9.02 -25.73
C ASP A 76 -7.92 -9.86 -24.66
N SER A 77 -9.23 -10.08 -24.85
CA SER A 77 -10.00 -11.01 -24.01
C SER A 77 -9.41 -12.43 -24.06
N GLN A 78 -9.16 -13.00 -22.89
CA GLN A 78 -8.58 -14.34 -22.77
C GLN A 78 -9.68 -15.40 -22.73
N GLN A 79 -9.53 -16.48 -23.49
CA GLN A 79 -10.47 -17.60 -23.44
C GLN A 79 -10.19 -18.47 -22.21
N ILE A 80 -11.25 -18.87 -21.51
CA ILE A 80 -11.18 -19.75 -20.35
C ILE A 80 -12.02 -21.01 -20.57
N ALA A 81 -11.57 -22.13 -20.00
CA ALA A 81 -12.30 -23.39 -19.92
C ALA A 81 -11.94 -24.07 -18.61
N ILE A 82 -12.88 -24.10 -17.67
CA ILE A 82 -12.64 -24.46 -16.26
C ILE A 82 -13.59 -25.58 -15.87
N ARG A 83 -13.01 -26.67 -15.35
CA ARG A 83 -13.79 -27.80 -14.87
C ARG A 83 -14.62 -27.43 -13.65
N GLY A 84 -15.79 -28.06 -13.48
CA GLY A 84 -16.64 -27.89 -12.31
C GLY A 84 -15.84 -28.05 -11.00
N GLY A 85 -16.06 -27.16 -10.03
CA GLY A 85 -15.37 -27.15 -8.73
C GLY A 85 -13.86 -26.84 -8.77
N ASN A 86 -13.29 -26.46 -9.92
CA ASN A 86 -11.87 -26.14 -10.07
C ASN A 86 -11.65 -24.63 -10.29
N TYR A 87 -10.41 -24.23 -10.51
CA TYR A 87 -10.05 -22.87 -10.92
C TYR A 87 -9.18 -22.89 -12.17
N GLY A 88 -9.15 -21.76 -12.87
CA GLY A 88 -8.26 -21.49 -13.98
C GLY A 88 -7.63 -20.12 -13.83
N ASP A 89 -6.40 -19.98 -14.32
CA ASP A 89 -5.67 -18.72 -14.29
C ASP A 89 -5.60 -18.14 -15.72
N ALA A 90 -5.70 -16.82 -15.84
CA ALA A 90 -5.53 -16.08 -17.09
C ALA A 90 -4.65 -14.85 -16.84
N TRP A 91 -4.04 -14.33 -17.90
CA TRP A 91 -3.16 -13.18 -17.77
C TRP A 91 -3.11 -12.32 -19.05
N VAL A 92 -2.70 -11.07 -18.87
CA VAL A 92 -2.36 -10.15 -19.95
C VAL A 92 -1.09 -9.38 -19.59
N ASP A 93 -0.37 -8.91 -20.61
CA ASP A 93 0.70 -7.95 -20.39
C ASP A 93 0.08 -6.60 -20.02
N PHE A 94 0.70 -5.91 -19.07
CA PHE A 94 0.22 -4.64 -18.53
C PHE A 94 1.39 -3.68 -18.35
N ARG A 95 1.18 -2.42 -18.73
CA ARG A 95 2.14 -1.35 -18.47
C ARG A 95 1.62 -0.49 -17.33
N VAL A 96 2.43 -0.37 -16.28
CA VAL A 96 2.07 0.40 -15.09
C VAL A 96 1.92 1.89 -15.49
N PRO A 97 0.78 2.54 -15.19
CA PRO A 97 0.57 3.96 -15.47
C PRO A 97 1.38 4.85 -14.53
N ASP A 98 1.40 6.15 -14.80
CA ASP A 98 2.05 7.21 -13.99
C ASP A 98 1.27 7.62 -12.74
N SER A 99 0.14 6.98 -12.48
CA SER A 99 -0.80 7.36 -11.43
C SER A 99 -1.46 6.13 -10.80
N SER A 100 -1.92 6.30 -9.56
CA SER A 100 -2.64 5.24 -8.86
C SER A 100 -3.84 4.75 -9.66
N PHE A 101 -4.05 3.43 -9.69
CA PHE A 101 -5.05 2.81 -10.55
C PHE A 101 -5.72 1.62 -9.88
N ASN A 102 -6.85 1.18 -10.42
CA ASN A 102 -7.47 -0.09 -10.09
C ASN A 102 -7.71 -0.90 -11.36
N ILE A 103 -7.98 -2.18 -11.17
CA ILE A 103 -8.23 -3.13 -12.25
C ILE A 103 -9.62 -3.74 -12.04
N LEU A 104 -10.38 -3.81 -13.13
CA LEU A 104 -11.63 -4.54 -13.20
C LEU A 104 -11.46 -5.75 -14.10
N ALA A 105 -11.77 -6.93 -13.59
CA ALA A 105 -11.85 -8.15 -14.38
C ALA A 105 -13.33 -8.53 -14.56
N ARG A 106 -13.74 -8.93 -15.78
CA ARG A 106 -15.11 -9.36 -16.09
C ARG A 106 -15.14 -10.65 -16.90
N ILE A 107 -15.88 -11.63 -16.40
CA ILE A 107 -16.27 -12.84 -17.14
C ILE A 107 -17.37 -12.48 -18.13
N GLN A 108 -17.25 -12.98 -19.36
CA GLN A 108 -18.19 -12.69 -20.45
C GLN A 108 -18.37 -13.89 -21.37
N GLY A 109 -19.52 -13.96 -22.04
CA GLY A 109 -19.77 -14.95 -23.10
C GLY A 109 -19.69 -16.40 -22.62
N THR A 110 -20.12 -16.66 -21.39
CA THR A 110 -20.08 -18.00 -20.79
C THR A 110 -20.96 -19.00 -21.55
N GLN A 111 -20.45 -20.22 -21.66
CA GLN A 111 -21.15 -21.36 -22.24
C GLN A 111 -20.90 -22.60 -21.35
N PRO A 112 -21.94 -23.18 -20.73
CA PRO A 112 -23.33 -22.68 -20.65
C PRO A 112 -23.46 -21.29 -19.99
N VAL A 113 -24.64 -20.68 -20.09
CA VAL A 113 -24.89 -19.36 -19.50
C VAL A 113 -24.73 -19.42 -18.00
N ASP A 114 -23.96 -18.48 -17.45
CA ASP A 114 -23.75 -18.36 -16.01
C ASP A 114 -25.06 -18.12 -15.25
N GLN A 115 -25.26 -18.84 -14.15
CA GLN A 115 -26.48 -18.78 -13.34
C GLN A 115 -26.44 -17.69 -12.26
N ASN A 116 -25.27 -17.09 -12.02
CA ASN A 116 -25.05 -16.07 -11.00
C ASN A 116 -24.19 -14.92 -11.55
N SER A 117 -24.77 -14.02 -12.32
CA SER A 117 -24.00 -12.90 -12.88
C SER A 117 -23.49 -11.86 -11.86
N ALA A 118 -23.76 -12.03 -10.56
CA ALA A 118 -23.36 -11.08 -9.53
C ALA A 118 -21.87 -11.19 -9.13
N ASN A 119 -21.24 -12.34 -9.39
CA ASN A 119 -19.83 -12.63 -9.09
C ASN A 119 -18.96 -12.78 -10.36
N ASP A 120 -19.53 -12.44 -11.53
CA ASP A 120 -18.84 -12.43 -12.83
C ASP A 120 -17.82 -11.29 -12.97
N GLN A 121 -17.72 -10.39 -11.99
CA GLN A 121 -16.79 -9.27 -12.06
C GLN A 121 -16.21 -8.91 -10.70
N ALA A 122 -14.96 -8.43 -10.71
CA ALA A 122 -14.28 -7.96 -9.52
C ALA A 122 -13.45 -6.72 -9.82
N LEU A 123 -13.61 -5.69 -8.97
CA LEU A 123 -12.81 -4.48 -8.98
C LEU A 123 -11.81 -4.53 -7.82
N THR A 124 -10.52 -4.31 -8.11
CA THR A 124 -9.49 -4.24 -7.08
C THR A 124 -9.62 -2.97 -6.25
N THR A 125 -8.94 -2.96 -5.11
CA THR A 125 -8.60 -1.69 -4.44
C THR A 125 -7.65 -0.87 -5.31
N MET A 126 -7.47 0.40 -4.93
CA MET A 126 -6.49 1.26 -5.59
C MET A 126 -5.07 0.75 -5.31
N PHE A 127 -4.27 0.62 -6.34
CA PHE A 127 -2.83 0.36 -6.28
C PHE A 127 -2.08 1.69 -6.34
N SER A 128 -1.10 1.85 -5.47
CA SER A 128 -0.11 2.94 -5.55
C SER A 128 1.02 2.54 -6.49
N VAL A 129 1.56 3.52 -7.19
CA VAL A 129 2.69 3.37 -8.11
C VAL A 129 3.85 4.19 -7.58
N ASP A 130 5.05 3.66 -7.75
CA ASP A 130 6.30 4.30 -7.39
C ASP A 130 7.09 4.70 -8.65
N ILE A 131 7.94 5.70 -8.53
CA ILE A 131 8.81 6.19 -9.62
C ILE A 131 10.18 5.53 -9.46
N ASP A 132 10.92 5.40 -10.55
CA ASP A 132 12.28 4.86 -10.61
C ASP A 132 13.06 5.83 -11.50
N THR A 133 13.59 6.88 -10.87
CA THR A 133 14.11 8.07 -11.56
C THR A 133 15.41 7.78 -12.32
N ASP A 134 16.26 6.91 -11.79
CA ASP A 134 17.56 6.58 -12.38
C ASP A 134 17.55 5.27 -13.21
N GLY A 135 16.52 4.43 -13.06
CA GLY A 135 16.31 3.20 -13.80
C GLY A 135 16.98 1.96 -13.22
N ASP A 136 17.38 1.95 -11.95
CA ASP A 136 18.04 0.81 -11.31
C ASP A 136 17.07 -0.29 -10.80
N LYS A 137 15.76 -0.01 -10.85
CA LYS A 137 14.62 -0.84 -10.40
C LYS A 137 14.38 -0.84 -8.89
N ILE A 138 15.04 0.04 -8.16
CA ILE A 138 14.64 0.50 -6.84
C ILE A 138 13.72 1.70 -7.10
N GLY A 139 12.65 1.80 -6.32
CA GLY A 139 11.76 2.93 -6.47
C GLY A 139 12.18 4.07 -5.57
N ASP A 140 11.90 5.31 -5.98
CA ASP A 140 12.33 6.55 -5.30
C ASP A 140 11.96 6.59 -3.80
N ASN A 141 10.93 5.84 -3.36
CA ASN A 141 10.60 5.78 -1.94
C ASN A 141 11.59 4.96 -1.08
N ALA A 142 12.44 4.17 -1.71
CA ALA A 142 13.39 3.25 -1.10
C ALA A 142 14.82 3.45 -1.59
N ASP A 143 15.01 4.22 -2.66
CA ASP A 143 16.32 4.64 -3.14
C ASP A 143 16.85 5.80 -2.27
N PRO A 144 18.08 5.72 -1.73
CA PRO A 144 18.71 6.85 -1.04
C PRO A 144 19.31 7.91 -1.97
N ASP A 145 19.44 7.65 -3.27
CA ASP A 145 20.01 8.54 -4.30
C ASP A 145 19.16 8.40 -5.57
N ASP A 146 18.04 9.12 -5.61
CA ASP A 146 16.95 8.99 -6.59
C ASP A 146 17.42 9.11 -8.05
N ASP A 147 18.48 9.87 -8.33
CA ASP A 147 19.00 10.07 -9.69
C ASP A 147 20.39 9.47 -9.95
N ASN A 148 21.05 8.96 -8.91
CA ASN A 148 22.38 8.34 -8.94
C ASN A 148 23.46 9.24 -9.52
N ASP A 149 23.51 10.50 -9.07
CA ASP A 149 24.55 11.47 -9.41
C ASP A 149 25.75 11.47 -8.44
N GLY A 150 25.63 10.79 -7.29
CA GLY A 150 26.65 10.69 -6.26
C GLY A 150 26.34 11.44 -4.97
N LEU A 151 25.23 12.18 -4.90
CA LEU A 151 24.68 12.76 -3.68
C LEU A 151 23.42 12.01 -3.27
N THR A 152 23.33 11.63 -1.99
CA THR A 152 22.06 11.13 -1.45
C THR A 152 21.00 12.23 -1.43
N ASP A 153 19.72 11.88 -1.51
CA ASP A 153 18.58 12.80 -1.37
C ASP A 153 18.72 13.70 -0.12
N GLU A 154 19.24 13.15 0.99
CA GLU A 154 19.48 13.91 2.22
C GLU A 154 20.62 14.93 2.11
N GLN A 155 21.62 14.69 1.27
CA GLN A 155 22.69 15.65 0.98
C GLN A 155 22.17 16.74 0.07
N GLU A 156 21.39 16.38 -0.94
CA GLU A 156 20.80 17.31 -1.89
C GLU A 156 19.81 18.27 -1.25
N ILE A 157 18.96 17.78 -0.34
CA ILE A 157 18.11 18.64 0.49
C ILE A 157 18.93 19.69 1.28
N LYS A 158 20.15 19.35 1.71
CA LYS A 158 21.02 20.28 2.45
C LYS A 158 21.72 21.27 1.53
N LEU A 159 22.05 20.87 0.31
CA LEU A 159 22.67 21.72 -0.71
C LEU A 159 21.66 22.60 -1.45
N GLY A 160 20.39 22.20 -1.44
CA GLY A 160 19.30 22.90 -2.15
C GLY A 160 19.14 22.46 -3.60
N THR A 161 19.77 21.34 -3.99
CA THR A 161 19.63 20.69 -5.30
C THR A 161 18.34 19.86 -5.37
N ASP A 162 18.02 19.34 -6.55
CA ASP A 162 16.81 18.58 -6.85
C ASP A 162 17.14 17.10 -6.99
N SER A 163 16.69 16.28 -6.01
CA SER A 163 17.05 14.85 -5.95
C SER A 163 16.62 13.97 -7.11
N LYS A 164 15.86 14.53 -8.04
CA LYS A 164 15.42 13.84 -9.25
C LYS A 164 16.19 14.30 -10.50
N LYS A 165 17.23 15.10 -10.32
CA LYS A 165 18.02 15.70 -11.39
C LYS A 165 19.49 15.68 -11.04
N ARG A 166 20.20 14.83 -11.80
CA ARG A 166 21.65 14.73 -11.71
C ARG A 166 22.41 16.04 -11.83
N ASP A 167 21.82 17.04 -12.49
CA ASP A 167 22.37 18.38 -12.73
C ASP A 167 21.22 19.37 -12.47
N SER A 168 21.25 20.02 -11.31
CA SER A 168 20.16 20.86 -10.83
C SER A 168 20.10 22.22 -11.51
N ASP A 169 21.25 22.78 -11.89
CA ASP A 169 21.34 24.11 -12.47
C ASP A 169 21.47 24.12 -14.01
N GLY A 170 21.72 22.94 -14.59
CA GLY A 170 21.73 22.70 -16.02
C GLY A 170 23.03 23.13 -16.72
N ASP A 171 24.14 23.22 -15.99
CA ASP A 171 25.45 23.60 -16.54
C ASP A 171 26.19 22.44 -17.25
N GLY A 172 25.72 21.20 -17.04
CA GLY A 172 26.24 19.98 -17.61
C GLY A 172 27.20 19.20 -16.71
N VAL A 173 27.41 19.61 -15.46
CA VAL A 173 28.13 18.87 -14.42
C VAL A 173 27.12 18.32 -13.42
N ASN A 174 27.33 17.08 -12.95
CA ASN A 174 26.44 16.51 -11.96
C ASN A 174 26.59 17.22 -10.61
N ASP A 175 25.54 17.33 -9.81
CA ASP A 175 25.59 18.03 -8.52
C ASP A 175 26.63 17.39 -7.58
N GLY A 176 26.76 16.05 -7.62
CA GLY A 176 27.80 15.32 -6.88
C GLY A 176 29.25 15.59 -7.30
N ASP A 177 29.46 16.08 -8.52
CA ASP A 177 30.77 16.46 -9.05
C ASP A 177 30.98 17.99 -9.10
N ASP A 178 29.94 18.78 -8.80
CA ASP A 178 29.93 20.23 -8.91
C ASP A 178 30.27 20.91 -7.56
N TYR A 179 31.21 21.87 -7.61
CA TYR A 179 31.52 22.72 -6.46
C TYR A 179 30.46 23.80 -6.19
N TYR A 180 29.68 24.18 -7.21
CA TYR A 180 28.61 25.16 -7.15
C TYR A 180 27.33 24.64 -7.86
N PRO A 181 26.69 23.57 -7.36
CA PRO A 181 25.58 22.84 -8.02
C PRO A 181 24.26 23.64 -8.21
N LEU A 182 24.27 24.94 -7.92
CA LEU A 182 23.14 25.86 -8.06
C LEU A 182 23.51 27.13 -8.87
N ASP A 183 24.70 27.16 -9.45
CA ASP A 183 25.25 28.29 -10.20
C ASP A 183 25.79 27.85 -11.56
N ALA A 184 24.89 27.84 -12.54
CA ALA A 184 25.19 27.38 -13.90
C ALA A 184 26.27 28.17 -14.67
N THR A 185 26.92 29.14 -14.03
CA THR A 185 28.04 29.90 -14.60
C THR A 185 29.41 29.38 -14.18
N ARG A 186 29.48 28.46 -13.20
CA ARG A 186 30.74 27.90 -12.70
C ARG A 186 30.51 26.56 -12.03
N SER A 187 31.38 25.59 -12.32
CA SER A 187 31.37 24.29 -11.64
C SER A 187 32.69 23.92 -10.94
N GLN A 188 33.75 24.68 -11.21
CA GLN A 188 35.07 24.46 -10.60
C GLN A 188 35.41 25.53 -9.58
N LYS A 189 36.04 25.11 -8.48
CA LYS A 189 36.65 26.01 -7.52
C LYS A 189 37.69 26.91 -8.21
N GLN A 190 37.49 28.22 -8.15
CA GLN A 190 38.48 29.16 -8.64
C GLN A 190 39.69 29.15 -7.70
N GLU A 191 40.79 28.53 -8.14
CA GLU A 191 42.06 28.62 -7.43
C GLU A 191 42.50 30.09 -7.35
N PRO A 192 42.89 30.59 -6.16
CA PRO A 192 43.34 31.96 -6.03
C PRO A 192 44.49 32.20 -7.00
N ILE A 193 44.37 33.25 -7.83
CA ILE A 193 45.41 33.67 -8.76
C ILE A 193 46.72 33.73 -7.98
N LYS A 194 47.65 32.81 -8.28
CA LYS A 194 49.02 32.89 -7.76
C LYS A 194 49.50 34.29 -8.11
N LYS A 195 49.80 35.11 -7.09
CA LYS A 195 50.51 36.37 -7.29
C LYS A 195 51.77 36.04 -8.09
N VAL A 196 51.75 36.34 -9.38
CA VAL A 196 52.96 36.39 -10.18
C VAL A 196 53.72 37.58 -9.63
N GLU A 197 54.71 37.31 -8.80
CA GLU A 197 55.69 38.33 -8.40
C GLU A 197 56.26 38.94 -9.68
N LYS A 198 56.13 40.26 -9.84
CA LYS A 198 56.70 41.02 -10.96
C LYS A 198 58.22 41.08 -10.80
N ASN A 199 58.88 39.97 -11.08
CA ASN A 199 60.32 39.92 -11.21
C ASN A 199 60.70 38.87 -12.25
N ASP A 200 60.18 39.02 -13.47
CA ASP A 200 61.01 38.83 -14.66
C ASP A 200 60.34 39.42 -15.91
N ALA A 201 61.09 40.24 -16.62
CA ALA A 201 60.69 40.90 -17.85
C ALA A 201 60.71 39.94 -19.06
N SER A 202 60.05 38.78 -18.94
CA SER A 202 59.91 37.83 -20.05
C SER A 202 58.70 36.92 -19.89
N LEU A 203 57.49 37.47 -19.94
CA LEU A 203 56.27 36.68 -20.13
C LEU A 203 55.48 37.23 -21.31
N ALA A 204 55.92 36.82 -22.50
CA ALA A 204 55.05 36.81 -23.66
C ALA A 204 54.11 35.59 -23.54
N ASN A 205 52.82 35.86 -23.58
CA ASN A 205 51.72 34.93 -23.87
C ASN A 205 51.46 33.81 -22.84
N VAL A 206 50.83 34.17 -21.72
CA VAL A 206 50.00 33.22 -20.96
C VAL A 206 48.61 33.24 -21.59
N THR A 207 48.27 32.17 -22.31
CA THR A 207 46.91 31.96 -22.81
C THR A 207 46.15 31.25 -21.69
N THR A 208 45.17 31.92 -21.08
CA THR A 208 44.21 31.30 -20.17
C THR A 208 42.98 30.87 -20.96
N ASN A 209 42.49 29.67 -20.66
CA ASN A 209 41.38 29.00 -21.34
C ASN A 209 40.01 29.59 -20.95
N ASN A 210 39.84 30.91 -21.06
CA ASN A 210 38.56 31.60 -21.09
C ASN A 210 38.82 32.95 -21.77
N ASN A 211 38.20 33.16 -22.93
CA ASN A 211 38.44 34.26 -23.88
C ASN A 211 38.08 35.66 -23.33
N GLU A 212 38.76 36.14 -22.28
CA GLU A 212 38.82 37.56 -21.94
C GLU A 212 40.23 38.08 -22.13
N ILE A 213 40.45 38.75 -23.26
CA ILE A 213 41.65 39.56 -23.48
C ILE A 213 41.58 40.73 -22.49
N LEU A 214 42.28 40.61 -21.36
CA LEU A 214 42.63 41.73 -20.51
C LEU A 214 43.42 42.75 -21.35
N LYS A 215 42.73 43.80 -21.82
CA LYS A 215 43.38 44.96 -22.44
C LYS A 215 44.15 45.72 -21.37
N ILE A 216 45.41 45.37 -21.20
CA ILE A 216 46.35 46.19 -20.43
C ILE A 216 46.58 47.47 -21.26
N LYS A 217 45.92 48.57 -20.89
CA LYS A 217 46.35 49.89 -21.34
C LYS A 217 47.66 50.21 -20.61
N THR A 218 48.76 50.17 -21.35
CA THR A 218 50.03 50.74 -20.91
C THR A 218 49.85 52.24 -20.73
N ALA A 219 49.73 52.69 -19.48
CA ALA A 219 49.91 54.09 -19.13
C ALA A 219 51.40 54.31 -18.83
N GLU A 220 52.01 55.23 -19.56
CA GLU A 220 53.35 55.75 -19.28
C GLU A 220 53.42 56.35 -17.87
N ASN A 221 54.54 56.06 -17.20
CA ASN A 221 55.23 56.81 -16.13
C ASN A 221 54.42 57.81 -15.31
N ASP A 222 54.34 57.63 -13.99
CA ASP A 222 55.38 58.14 -13.08
C ASP A 222 54.98 57.98 -11.60
N THR A 223 56.00 57.84 -10.75
CA THR A 223 56.03 57.93 -9.28
C THR A 223 55.56 56.74 -8.43
N ASN A 224 56.47 56.38 -7.51
CA ASN A 224 56.32 55.49 -6.37
C ASN A 224 55.05 55.79 -5.55
N ASP A 225 54.10 54.86 -5.54
CA ASP A 225 53.41 54.50 -4.31
C ASP A 225 53.04 53.02 -4.36
N ASN A 226 53.46 52.29 -3.34
CA ASN A 226 53.28 50.86 -3.21
C ASN A 226 51.86 50.62 -2.66
N GLN A 227 50.83 50.91 -3.44
CA GLN A 227 49.45 50.56 -3.08
C GLN A 227 49.16 49.12 -3.51
N VAL A 228 49.34 48.21 -2.54
CA VAL A 228 48.74 46.88 -2.57
C VAL A 228 47.21 47.06 -2.55
N VAL A 229 46.57 46.99 -3.71
CA VAL A 229 45.11 46.84 -3.77
C VAL A 229 44.80 45.40 -3.36
N GLU A 230 44.37 45.25 -2.10
CA GLU A 230 43.86 44.00 -1.57
C GLU A 230 42.45 43.76 -2.12
N VAL A 231 42.34 43.02 -3.21
CA VAL A 231 41.03 42.48 -3.65
C VAL A 231 40.73 41.29 -2.75
N LYS A 232 39.92 41.53 -1.72
CA LYS A 232 39.33 40.47 -0.91
C LYS A 232 38.14 39.88 -1.68
N ASN A 233 38.36 38.82 -2.45
CA ASN A 233 37.27 37.91 -2.78
C ASN A 233 36.96 37.11 -1.52
N TYR A 234 36.02 37.62 -0.72
CA TYR A 234 35.33 36.84 0.29
C TYR A 234 34.20 36.09 -0.43
N ASP A 235 34.50 34.91 -0.95
CA ASP A 235 33.45 33.89 -1.14
C ASP A 235 33.06 33.42 0.26
N LYS A 236 32.11 34.14 0.86
CA LYS A 236 31.27 33.59 1.91
C LYS A 236 30.16 32.90 1.16
N ASP A 237 30.30 31.60 0.96
CA ASP A 237 29.25 30.59 1.15
C ASP A 237 29.88 29.23 0.82
N PHE A 238 29.79 28.31 1.79
CA PHE A 238 30.16 26.89 1.79
C PHE A 238 31.64 26.48 1.65
N PRO A 239 32.27 26.03 2.77
CA PRO A 239 33.40 25.12 2.74
C PRO A 239 32.94 23.68 3.03
N ILE A 240 33.11 22.76 2.08
CA ILE A 240 33.26 21.34 2.40
C ILE A 240 34.73 20.99 2.16
N ASP A 241 35.48 20.93 3.25
CA ASP A 241 36.79 20.29 3.33
C ASP A 241 36.53 18.85 3.79
N ASP A 242 36.68 17.90 2.85
CA ASP A 242 36.72 16.49 3.18
C ASP A 242 38.05 16.16 3.86
N SER A 243 38.08 16.33 5.17
CA SER A 243 39.04 15.64 6.02
C SER A 243 38.51 15.42 7.43
N SER A 244 38.05 14.18 7.66
CA SER A 244 37.91 13.53 8.96
C SER A 244 36.85 14.08 9.93
N ILE A 245 35.61 13.57 9.82
CA ILE A 245 34.68 13.53 10.95
C ILE A 245 34.48 12.07 11.36
N GLN A 246 35.29 11.61 12.31
CA GLN A 246 34.87 10.54 13.20
C GLN A 246 33.77 11.13 14.09
N LEU A 247 32.51 10.84 13.77
CA LEU A 247 31.38 11.16 14.64
C LEU A 247 31.52 10.32 15.92
N THR A 248 32.02 10.94 16.99
CA THR A 248 31.88 10.39 18.34
C THR A 248 30.39 10.39 18.70
N ASP A 249 29.83 9.20 18.88
CA ASP A 249 28.55 8.96 19.53
C ASP A 249 28.48 9.74 20.85
N ARG A 250 27.72 10.85 20.86
CA ARG A 250 27.05 11.47 22.02
C ARG A 250 26.38 12.77 21.58
N ASP A 251 25.10 12.71 21.20
CA ASP A 251 24.02 13.24 22.03
C ASP A 251 22.66 12.88 21.39
N LEU A 252 22.14 11.68 21.69
CA LEU A 252 20.72 11.38 21.60
C LEU A 252 20.20 11.12 23.02
N SER A 253 20.15 12.19 23.82
CA SER A 253 19.30 12.22 25.00
C SER A 253 18.26 13.33 24.83
N ASN A 254 17.00 12.96 25.08
CA ASN A 254 15.83 13.82 25.29
C ASN A 254 14.80 13.92 24.14
N ASN A 255 14.24 12.77 23.72
CA ASN A 255 12.84 12.40 24.01
C ASN A 255 12.33 11.29 23.07
N PRO A 256 12.27 10.02 23.52
CA PRO A 256 11.52 9.01 22.79
C PRO A 256 10.05 9.07 23.19
N LEU A 257 9.22 9.80 22.44
CA LEU A 257 7.82 9.38 22.29
C LEU A 257 7.80 8.25 21.26
N THR A 258 8.34 7.10 21.67
CA THR A 258 8.46 5.88 20.88
C THR A 258 7.12 5.42 20.35
N ILE A 259 7.10 4.98 19.09
CA ILE A 259 6.02 4.24 18.41
C ILE A 259 5.46 3.09 19.28
N ALA A 260 6.28 2.54 20.19
CA ALA A 260 5.87 1.57 21.21
C ALA A 260 4.74 2.06 22.16
N THR A 261 4.65 3.37 22.44
CA THR A 261 3.59 3.97 23.26
C THR A 261 2.27 4.07 22.49
N ILE A 262 2.31 4.32 21.18
CA ILE A 262 1.13 4.36 20.30
C ILE A 262 0.59 2.93 20.07
N ILE A 263 1.47 1.97 19.84
CA ILE A 263 1.10 0.55 19.66
C ILE A 263 0.52 -0.03 20.96
N ARG A 264 1.10 0.28 22.14
CA ARG A 264 0.52 -0.14 23.44
C ARG A 264 -0.87 0.44 23.70
N SER A 265 -1.16 1.65 23.19
CA SER A 265 -2.48 2.28 23.31
C SER A 265 -3.55 1.49 22.52
N TRP A 266 -3.23 1.07 21.29
CA TRP A 266 -4.18 0.30 20.46
C TRP A 266 -4.54 -1.06 21.07
N TYR A 267 -3.56 -1.79 21.59
CA TYR A 267 -3.83 -3.06 22.28
C TYR A 267 -4.67 -2.86 23.54
N PHE A 268 -4.43 -1.79 24.31
CA PHE A 268 -5.20 -1.47 25.51
C PHE A 268 -6.68 -1.21 25.19
N TRP A 269 -6.99 -0.41 24.16
CA TRP A 269 -8.37 -0.14 23.75
C TRP A 269 -9.06 -1.37 23.12
N SER A 270 -8.31 -2.21 22.40
CA SER A 270 -8.87 -3.48 21.86
C SER A 270 -9.23 -4.47 22.98
N LEU A 271 -8.37 -4.61 24.00
CA LEU A 271 -8.61 -5.49 25.13
C LEU A 271 -9.78 -4.99 25.98
N LEU A 272 -9.90 -3.67 26.16
CA LEU A 272 -11.02 -3.04 26.85
C LEU A 272 -12.35 -3.28 26.12
N ALA A 273 -12.37 -3.20 24.78
CA ALA A 273 -13.56 -3.50 23.98
C ALA A 273 -14.01 -4.97 24.10
N ILE A 274 -13.04 -5.91 24.11
CA ILE A 274 -13.31 -7.33 24.31
C ILE A 274 -13.89 -7.58 25.72
N ILE A 275 -13.33 -6.96 26.76
CA ILE A 275 -13.83 -7.08 28.13
C ILE A 275 -15.27 -6.55 28.25
N ILE A 276 -15.57 -5.41 27.62
CA ILE A 276 -16.94 -4.85 27.59
C ILE A 276 -17.90 -5.80 26.88
N LEU A 277 -17.51 -6.40 25.75
CA LEU A 277 -18.31 -7.39 25.03
C LEU A 277 -18.59 -8.64 25.88
N ILE A 278 -17.59 -9.14 26.61
CA ILE A 278 -17.74 -10.29 27.52
C ILE A 278 -18.71 -9.95 28.67
N ILE A 279 -18.59 -8.77 29.28
CA ILE A 279 -19.51 -8.32 30.33
C ILE A 279 -20.95 -8.23 29.79
N PHE A 280 -21.12 -7.72 28.56
CA PHE A 280 -22.42 -7.63 27.91
C PHE A 280 -23.03 -9.01 27.61
N LEU A 281 -22.22 -9.95 27.12
CA LEU A 281 -22.63 -11.34 26.91
C LEU A 281 -23.02 -12.02 28.23
N LEU A 282 -22.23 -11.87 29.29
CA LEU A 282 -22.54 -12.41 30.62
C LEU A 282 -23.82 -11.80 31.20
N TYR A 283 -24.06 -10.50 30.99
CA TYR A 283 -25.30 -9.85 31.37
C TYR A 283 -26.50 -10.46 30.63
N TYR A 284 -26.39 -10.67 29.31
CA TYR A 284 -27.44 -11.30 28.52
C TYR A 284 -27.68 -12.75 28.92
N TYR A 285 -26.63 -13.53 29.16
CA TYR A 285 -26.74 -14.89 29.66
C TYR A 285 -27.45 -14.95 31.01
N ARG A 286 -27.07 -14.11 31.99
CA ARG A 286 -27.80 -14.03 33.28
C ARG A 286 -29.25 -13.58 33.11
N LYS A 287 -29.54 -12.70 32.15
CA LYS A 287 -30.90 -12.24 31.88
C LYS A 287 -31.77 -13.35 31.26
N LEU A 288 -31.22 -14.13 30.33
CA LEU A 288 -31.87 -15.32 29.78
C LEU A 288 -32.09 -16.37 30.86
N ASP A 289 -31.09 -16.64 31.69
CA ASP A 289 -31.18 -17.61 32.80
C ASP A 289 -32.21 -17.17 33.86
N TRP A 290 -32.30 -15.86 34.14
CA TRP A 290 -33.37 -15.29 34.98
C TRP A 290 -34.76 -15.44 34.35
N GLN A 291 -34.91 -15.31 33.03
CA GLN A 291 -36.18 -15.56 32.35
C GLN A 291 -36.57 -17.04 32.40
N LEU A 292 -35.63 -17.95 32.12
CA LEU A 292 -35.86 -19.39 32.21
C LEU A 292 -36.21 -19.85 33.64
N ASN A 293 -35.47 -19.40 34.66
CA ASN A 293 -35.75 -19.76 36.06
C ASN A 293 -37.03 -19.14 36.64
N ARG A 294 -37.63 -18.14 35.98
CA ARG A 294 -38.93 -17.59 36.39
C ARG A 294 -40.11 -18.27 35.70
N ILE A 295 -39.89 -18.88 34.53
CA ILE A 295 -40.92 -19.56 33.72
C ILE A 295 -41.02 -21.04 34.08
N ILE A 296 -39.90 -21.72 34.34
CA ILE A 296 -39.87 -23.16 34.63
C ILE A 296 -40.64 -23.54 35.92
N PRO A 297 -40.54 -22.82 37.05
CA PRO A 297 -41.33 -23.17 38.25
C PRO A 297 -42.82 -22.91 38.10
N ARG A 298 -43.25 -22.03 37.19
CA ARG A 298 -44.69 -21.78 36.92
C ARG A 298 -45.32 -22.92 36.11
N LEU A 299 -44.59 -23.48 35.14
CA LEU A 299 -45.07 -24.60 34.33
C LEU A 299 -45.15 -25.91 35.13
N VAL A 300 -44.21 -26.15 36.05
CA VAL A 300 -44.21 -27.35 36.91
C VAL A 300 -45.33 -27.28 37.96
N LYS A 301 -45.64 -26.09 38.48
CA LYS A 301 -46.73 -25.93 39.46
C LYS A 301 -48.12 -26.09 38.82
N ASP A 302 -48.33 -25.53 37.62
CA ASP A 302 -49.61 -25.64 36.89
C ASP A 302 -49.94 -27.10 36.54
N GLN A 303 -48.96 -27.88 36.07
CA GLN A 303 -49.18 -29.30 35.78
C GLN A 303 -49.47 -30.14 37.03
N SER A 304 -48.86 -29.81 38.17
CA SER A 304 -49.10 -30.54 39.42
C SER A 304 -50.49 -30.26 40.02
N GLU A 305 -51.01 -29.03 39.92
CA GLU A 305 -52.35 -28.67 40.40
C GLU A 305 -53.45 -29.24 39.50
N GLU A 306 -53.24 -29.28 38.18
CA GLU A 306 -54.21 -29.86 37.22
C GLU A 306 -54.37 -31.39 37.41
N THR A 307 -53.27 -32.09 37.73
CA THR A 307 -53.27 -33.55 37.97
C THR A 307 -53.99 -33.93 39.27
N ILE A 308 -53.80 -33.14 40.34
CA ILE A 308 -54.47 -33.37 41.64
C ILE A 308 -55.99 -33.14 41.55
N VAL A 309 -56.42 -32.13 40.78
CA VAL A 309 -57.86 -31.86 40.56
C VAL A 309 -58.53 -32.95 39.72
N GLN A 310 -57.81 -33.53 38.75
CA GLN A 310 -58.30 -34.65 37.95
C GLN A 310 -58.47 -35.93 38.77
N ASP A 311 -57.51 -36.25 39.63
CA ASP A 311 -57.56 -37.45 40.48
C ASP A 311 -58.66 -37.35 41.56
N GLN A 312 -58.86 -36.18 42.16
CA GLN A 312 -59.94 -35.98 43.13
C GLN A 312 -61.33 -36.15 42.49
N LYS A 313 -61.51 -35.67 41.25
CA LYS A 313 -62.75 -35.81 40.47
C LYS A 313 -63.02 -37.27 40.07
N ILE A 314 -61.98 -38.08 39.86
CA ILE A 314 -62.10 -39.52 39.57
C ILE A 314 -62.46 -40.32 40.82
N ILE A 315 -61.98 -39.92 42.01
CA ILE A 315 -62.32 -40.57 43.29
C ILE A 315 -63.79 -40.31 43.66
N ASP A 316 -64.28 -39.08 43.52
CA ASP A 316 -65.69 -38.75 43.79
C ASP A 316 -66.67 -39.47 42.85
N LEU A 317 -66.31 -39.62 41.56
CA LEU A 317 -67.11 -40.38 40.60
C LEU A 317 -67.16 -41.89 40.87
N ARG A 318 -66.18 -42.45 41.60
CA ARG A 318 -66.20 -43.86 42.03
C ARG A 318 -67.10 -44.11 43.24
N ASN A 319 -67.26 -43.13 44.14
CA ASN A 319 -68.09 -43.26 45.33
C ASN A 319 -69.61 -43.10 45.05
N ILE A 320 -69.99 -42.60 43.88
CA ILE A 320 -71.40 -42.50 43.44
C ILE A 320 -71.88 -43.81 42.75
N ARG A 321 -70.98 -44.78 42.53
CA ARG A 321 -71.27 -46.06 41.83
C ARG A 321 -71.20 -47.32 42.70
N LYS A 322 -71.23 -47.18 44.03
CA LYS A 322 -71.48 -48.27 44.99
C LYS A 322 -72.72 -47.93 45.81
#